data_AF-A0A938P1K8-F1
#
_entry.id   AF-A0A938P1K8-F1
#
_cell.length_a   1.000
_cell.length_b   1.000
_cell.length_c   1.000
_cell.angle_alpha   90.00
_cell.angle_beta   90.00
_cell.angle_gamma   90.00
#
_symmetry.space_group_name_H-M   'P 1'
#
loop_
_entity.id
_entity.type
_entity.pdbx_description
1 polymer ?
#
loop_
_entity_poly.entity_id
_entity_poly.type
_entity_poly.pdbx_seq_one_letter_code
_entity_poly.pdbx_strand_id
1 'polypeptide(L)'
;MKSPVTFTLVVFLLAAGCAKDDSASTEPDLTLHAPSELSVVRLDITSLRLTWKDNTGAEEGFVVERQEGQAKFVPHLFTARDVTVAIDSVGLLRDSTYSYRVQAIRYSDRSLFSNVARISLTMPFP
;
A
#
# COMPACT_ATOMS: atom_id res chain seq x y z
N MET A 1 39.17 11.80 -23.82
CA MET A 1 39.27 11.20 -25.17
C MET A 1 38.03 10.32 -25.36
N LYS A 2 37.07 10.74 -26.18
CA LYS A 2 35.82 10.02 -26.44
C LYS A 2 36.08 9.00 -27.56
N SER A 3 35.92 7.72 -27.28
CA SER A 3 35.97 6.67 -28.30
C SER A 3 34.60 6.60 -29.00
N PRO A 4 34.53 6.61 -30.35
CA PRO A 4 33.28 6.47 -31.07
C PRO A 4 32.88 5.00 -31.14
N VAL A 5 31.67 4.68 -30.67
CA VAL A 5 31.05 3.36 -30.86
C VAL A 5 30.25 3.41 -32.16
N THR A 6 30.75 2.75 -33.19
CA THR A 6 30.09 2.60 -34.49
C THR A 6 28.96 1.57 -34.38
N PHE A 7 27.74 1.95 -34.77
CA PHE A 7 26.57 1.07 -34.78
C PHE A 7 26.30 0.60 -36.22
N THR A 8 26.56 -0.67 -36.49
CA THR A 8 26.31 -1.29 -37.81
C THR A 8 24.81 -1.51 -37.99
N LEU A 9 24.22 -0.87 -39.01
CA LEU A 9 22.83 -1.05 -39.41
C LEU A 9 22.68 -2.38 -40.16
N VAL A 10 21.98 -3.35 -39.56
CA VAL A 10 21.60 -4.60 -40.24
C VAL A 10 20.20 -4.42 -40.82
N VAL A 11 20.11 -4.35 -42.15
CA VAL A 11 18.82 -4.37 -42.88
C VAL A 11 18.40 -5.82 -43.05
N PHE A 12 17.43 -6.27 -42.27
CA PHE A 12 16.72 -7.52 -42.53
C PHE A 12 15.51 -7.23 -43.43
N LEU A 13 15.55 -7.78 -44.63
CA LEU A 13 14.48 -7.74 -45.62
C LEU A 13 13.86 -9.14 -45.65
N LEU A 14 12.70 -9.32 -45.02
CA LEU A 14 11.93 -10.56 -45.10
C LEU A 14 10.42 -10.30 -45.21
N ALA A 15 9.80 -11.21 -45.96
CA ALA A 15 8.55 -11.14 -46.68
C ALA A 15 7.27 -11.03 -45.82
N ALA A 16 6.19 -10.69 -46.53
CA ALA A 16 4.83 -10.57 -46.04
C ALA A 16 4.32 -11.80 -45.27
N GLY A 17 3.83 -11.55 -44.07
CA GLY A 17 2.82 -12.35 -43.40
C GLY A 17 1.87 -11.36 -42.71
N CYS A 18 0.61 -11.31 -43.14
CA CYS A 18 -0.40 -10.51 -42.44
C CYS A 18 -0.88 -11.33 -41.24
N ALA A 19 -0.06 -11.42 -40.20
CA ALA A 19 -0.55 -11.77 -38.88
C ALA A 19 -1.12 -10.47 -38.29
N LYS A 20 -2.41 -10.46 -37.97
CA LYS A 20 -2.93 -9.49 -37.01
C LYS A 20 -2.32 -9.87 -35.66
N ASP A 21 -1.14 -9.33 -35.40
CA ASP A 21 -0.61 -9.30 -34.05
C ASP A 21 -1.50 -8.32 -33.28
N ASP A 22 -2.56 -8.85 -32.65
CA ASP A 22 -3.27 -8.16 -31.57
C ASP A 22 -2.32 -8.08 -30.37
N SER A 23 -1.24 -7.30 -30.51
CA SER A 23 -0.41 -6.88 -29.41
C SER A 23 -1.20 -5.84 -28.62
N ALA A 24 -2.05 -6.33 -27.71
CA ALA A 24 -2.60 -5.52 -26.65
C ALA A 24 -1.43 -5.07 -25.76
N SER A 25 -0.90 -3.88 -26.03
CA SER A 25 -0.01 -3.17 -25.13
C SER A 25 -0.78 -2.91 -23.84
N THR A 26 -0.53 -3.72 -22.82
CA THR A 26 -1.04 -3.47 -21.47
C THR A 26 -0.20 -2.33 -20.90
N GLU A 27 -0.69 -1.10 -21.07
CA GLU A 27 -0.19 0.05 -20.31
C GLU A 27 -0.32 -0.27 -18.82
N PRO A 28 0.68 0.05 -17.99
CA PRO A 28 0.61 -0.21 -16.55
C PRO A 28 -0.54 0.59 -15.93
N ASP A 29 -1.38 -0.06 -15.13
CA ASP A 29 -2.39 0.63 -14.35
C ASP A 29 -1.71 1.50 -13.28
N LEU A 30 -1.95 2.82 -13.34
CA LEU A 30 -1.38 3.79 -12.43
C LEU A 30 -2.38 4.23 -11.34
N THR A 31 -3.56 3.62 -11.29
CA THR A 31 -4.63 4.01 -10.36
C THR A 31 -4.33 3.51 -8.94
N LEU A 32 -4.45 4.41 -7.95
CA LEU A 32 -4.38 4.01 -6.54
C LEU A 32 -5.75 3.55 -6.05
N HIS A 33 -5.97 2.25 -6.02
CA HIS A 33 -7.13 1.66 -5.38
C HIS A 33 -7.00 1.69 -3.86
N ALA A 34 -8.11 1.96 -3.17
CA ALA A 34 -8.13 1.96 -1.71
C ALA A 34 -7.82 0.56 -1.17
N PRO A 35 -6.99 0.45 -0.12
CA PRO A 35 -6.84 -0.81 0.62
C PRO A 35 -8.19 -1.27 1.17
N SER A 36 -8.32 -2.56 1.44
CA SER A 36 -9.57 -3.13 1.96
C SER A 36 -9.30 -4.17 3.05
N GLU A 37 -10.35 -4.71 3.66
CA GLU A 37 -10.25 -5.80 4.65
C GLU A 37 -9.30 -5.46 5.82
N LEU A 38 -9.19 -4.18 6.19
CA LEU A 38 -8.37 -3.78 7.32
C LEU A 38 -8.92 -4.42 8.60
N SER A 39 -8.04 -5.09 9.32
CA SER A 39 -8.29 -5.68 10.63
C SER A 39 -7.20 -5.25 11.61
N VAL A 40 -7.53 -5.25 12.89
CA VAL A 40 -6.58 -5.02 13.98
C VAL A 40 -6.79 -6.07 15.05
N VAL A 41 -5.69 -6.68 15.50
CA VAL A 41 -5.69 -7.68 16.57
C VAL A 41 -4.68 -7.30 17.64
N ARG A 42 -5.01 -7.60 18.89
CA ARG A 42 -4.09 -7.39 20.01
C ARG A 42 -3.05 -8.52 20.02
N LEU A 43 -1.77 -8.18 20.13
CA LEU A 43 -0.70 -9.16 20.27
C LEU A 43 -0.28 -9.32 21.74
N ASP A 44 -0.19 -8.21 22.46
CA ASP A 44 0.09 -8.18 23.89
C ASP A 44 -0.52 -6.92 24.55
N ILE A 45 -0.12 -6.61 25.78
CA ILE A 45 -0.64 -5.45 26.52
C ILE A 45 -0.28 -4.09 25.90
N THR A 46 0.73 -4.06 25.03
CA THR A 46 1.39 -2.87 24.48
C THR A 46 1.58 -2.92 22.96
N SER A 47 1.09 -3.95 22.27
CA SER A 47 1.25 -4.05 20.81
C SER A 47 0.02 -4.60 20.09
N LEU A 48 -0.24 -4.03 18.92
CA LEU A 48 -1.33 -4.36 18.00
C LEU A 48 -0.77 -4.70 16.64
N ARG A 49 -1.37 -5.68 15.97
CA ARG A 49 -1.11 -6.01 14.57
C ARG A 49 -2.25 -5.53 13.71
N LEU A 50 -1.92 -4.78 12.67
CA LEU A 50 -2.82 -4.38 11.62
C LEU A 50 -2.53 -5.22 10.37
N THR A 51 -3.57 -5.63 9.67
CA THR A 51 -3.46 -6.35 8.39
C THR A 51 -4.54 -5.86 7.46
N TRP A 52 -4.19 -5.61 6.20
CA TRP A 52 -5.12 -5.18 5.15
C TRP A 52 -4.81 -5.89 3.84
N LYS A 53 -5.76 -5.82 2.92
CA LYS A 53 -5.58 -6.24 1.53
C LYS A 53 -5.11 -5.06 0.68
N ASP A 54 -4.03 -5.29 -0.06
CA ASP A 54 -3.60 -4.42 -1.13
C ASP A 54 -4.45 -4.64 -2.39
N ASN A 55 -4.87 -3.53 -3.00
CA ASN A 55 -5.70 -3.52 -4.19
C ASN A 55 -5.06 -2.74 -5.34
N THR A 56 -3.85 -2.21 -5.14
CA THR A 56 -3.10 -1.45 -6.14
C THR A 56 -1.76 -2.15 -6.38
N GLY A 57 -1.20 -1.99 -7.57
CA GLY A 57 0.21 -2.31 -7.83
C GLY A 57 1.02 -1.07 -8.20
N ALA A 58 0.43 0.11 -8.02
CA ALA A 58 0.90 1.41 -8.48
C ALA A 58 1.33 2.33 -7.33
N GLU A 59 1.28 1.86 -6.09
CA GLU A 59 1.64 2.56 -4.87
C GLU A 59 3.13 2.45 -4.55
N GLU A 60 3.62 3.37 -3.74
CA GLU A 60 4.97 3.35 -3.16
C GLU A 60 4.94 2.99 -1.67
N GLY A 61 3.74 2.82 -1.11
CA GLY A 61 3.51 2.44 0.26
C GLY A 61 2.12 2.80 0.76
N PHE A 62 1.96 2.70 2.08
CA PHE A 62 0.69 2.98 2.76
C PHE A 62 0.88 3.94 3.93
N VAL A 63 -0.16 4.71 4.19
CA VAL A 63 -0.30 5.51 5.42
C VAL A 63 -1.39 4.90 6.27
N VAL A 64 -1.02 4.54 7.50
CA VAL A 64 -1.97 4.14 8.53
C VAL A 64 -2.29 5.37 9.37
N GLU A 65 -3.56 5.75 9.41
CA GLU A 65 -4.04 6.74 10.36
C GLU A 65 -4.66 6.07 11.58
N ARG A 66 -4.45 6.68 12.75
CA ARG A 66 -4.98 6.25 14.04
C ARG A 66 -5.85 7.34 14.64
N GLN A 67 -6.96 6.93 15.24
CA GLN A 67 -7.81 7.75 16.09
C GLN A 67 -7.84 7.11 17.48
N GLU A 68 -7.58 7.89 18.51
CA GLU A 68 -7.78 7.50 19.91
C GLU A 68 -9.14 8.01 20.41
N GLY A 69 -10.00 7.13 20.92
CA GLY A 69 -11.32 7.48 21.42
C GLY A 69 -12.20 8.14 20.35
N GLN A 70 -12.48 9.43 20.56
CA GLN A 70 -13.24 10.30 19.65
C GLN A 70 -12.40 11.43 19.04
N ALA A 71 -11.07 11.34 19.16
CA ALA A 71 -10.16 12.30 18.53
C ALA A 71 -10.26 12.24 16.99
N LYS A 72 -9.51 13.10 16.32
CA LYS A 72 -9.36 13.03 14.86
C LYS A 72 -8.41 11.88 14.48
N PHE A 73 -8.63 11.30 13.31
CA PHE A 73 -7.62 10.46 12.68
C PHE A 73 -6.38 11.29 12.36
N VAL A 74 -5.20 10.76 12.69
CA VAL A 74 -3.90 11.35 12.38
C VAL A 74 -2.97 10.29 11.81
N PRO A 75 -2.08 10.64 10.86
CA PRO A 75 -1.03 9.72 10.39
C PRO A 75 -0.20 9.19 11.56
N HIS A 76 -0.05 7.87 11.60
CA HIS A 76 0.61 7.17 12.70
C HIS A 76 1.76 6.29 12.23
N LEU A 77 1.54 5.50 11.17
CA LEU A 77 2.56 4.64 10.57
C LEU A 77 2.64 4.84 9.06
N PHE A 78 3.82 4.57 8.52
CA PHE A 78 4.09 4.52 7.09
C PHE A 78 4.72 3.17 6.79
N THR A 79 4.29 2.53 5.72
CA THR A 79 4.89 1.29 5.24
C THR A 79 5.45 1.47 3.84
N ALA A 80 6.42 0.63 3.48
CA ALA A 80 6.90 0.53 2.11
C ALA A 80 5.83 -0.09 1.20
N ARG A 81 6.08 -0.04 -0.11
CA ARG A 81 5.32 -0.71 -1.16
C ARG A 81 5.06 -2.19 -0.86
N ASP A 82 3.90 -2.69 -1.29
CA ASP A 82 3.42 -4.07 -1.13
C ASP A 82 3.30 -4.57 0.34
N VAL A 83 3.68 -3.76 1.34
CA VAL A 83 3.56 -4.15 2.75
C VAL A 83 2.10 -4.05 3.18
N THR A 84 1.56 -5.18 3.64
CA THR A 84 0.15 -5.35 4.02
C THR A 84 -0.06 -5.60 5.51
N VAL A 85 1.02 -5.51 6.31
CA VAL A 85 1.03 -5.74 7.76
C VAL A 85 1.84 -4.65 8.45
N ALA A 86 1.31 -4.12 9.56
CA ALA A 86 2.02 -3.18 10.42
C ALA A 86 1.81 -3.49 11.91
N ILE A 87 2.78 -3.10 12.74
CA ILE A 87 2.69 -3.21 14.19
C ILE A 87 2.60 -1.80 14.80
N ASP A 88 1.56 -1.56 15.60
CA ASP A 88 1.47 -0.38 16.44
C ASP A 88 1.81 -0.76 17.88
N SER A 89 2.90 -0.21 18.40
CA SER A 89 3.35 -0.42 19.79
C SER A 89 3.69 0.89 20.49
N VAL A 90 3.21 2.04 19.98
CA VAL A 90 3.63 3.37 20.45
C VAL A 90 2.44 4.11 21.08
N GLY A 91 2.56 4.42 22.37
CA GLY A 91 1.60 5.26 23.07
C GLY A 91 0.21 4.64 23.22
N LEU A 92 0.13 3.32 23.32
CA LEU A 92 -1.13 2.62 23.61
C LEU A 92 -1.44 2.72 25.09
N LEU A 93 -2.56 3.36 25.41
CA LEU A 93 -3.08 3.52 26.75
C LEU A 93 -4.04 2.38 27.09
N ARG A 94 -4.05 1.98 28.37
CA ARG A 94 -5.00 1.00 28.91
C ARG A 94 -6.40 1.59 28.95
N ASP A 95 -7.40 0.72 28.75
CA ASP A 95 -8.82 1.06 28.76
C ASP A 95 -9.20 2.13 27.73
N SER A 96 -8.34 2.33 26.71
CA SER A 96 -8.59 3.17 25.55
C SER A 96 -9.12 2.36 24.37
N THR A 97 -9.82 3.05 23.47
CA THR A 97 -10.23 2.49 22.19
C THR A 97 -9.48 3.16 21.06
N TYR A 98 -8.96 2.37 20.12
CA TYR A 98 -8.28 2.85 18.93
C TYR A 98 -9.05 2.45 17.69
N SER A 99 -9.15 3.37 16.74
CA SER A 99 -9.66 3.13 15.39
C SER A 99 -8.55 3.40 14.38
N TYR A 100 -8.49 2.60 13.33
CA TYR A 100 -7.49 2.70 12.27
C TYR A 100 -8.14 2.71 10.90
N ARG A 101 -7.48 3.38 9.95
CA ARG A 101 -7.78 3.32 8.52
C ARG A 101 -6.48 3.43 7.73
N VAL A 102 -6.43 2.81 6.57
CA VAL A 102 -5.23 2.76 5.72
C VAL A 102 -5.57 3.30 4.34
N GLN A 103 -4.63 4.00 3.72
CA GLN A 103 -4.71 4.42 2.33
C GLN A 103 -3.38 4.17 1.62
N ALA A 104 -3.45 3.89 0.32
CA ALA A 104 -2.28 3.82 -0.55
C ALA A 104 -1.76 5.22 -0.86
N ILE A 105 -0.45 5.33 -1.07
CA ILE A 105 0.22 6.57 -1.44
C ILE A 105 1.21 6.36 -2.59
N ARG A 106 1.34 7.35 -3.47
CA ARG A 106 2.43 7.48 -4.45
C ARG A 106 2.76 8.95 -4.61
N TYR A 107 3.95 9.38 -4.19
CA TYR A 107 4.32 10.80 -4.15
C TYR A 107 3.27 11.64 -3.39
N SER A 108 2.64 12.60 -4.07
CA SER A 108 1.52 13.40 -3.53
C SER A 108 0.15 12.73 -3.70
N ASP A 109 0.04 11.68 -4.51
CA ASP A 109 -1.21 11.00 -4.80
C ASP A 109 -1.63 10.09 -3.65
N ARG A 110 -2.94 9.99 -3.47
CA ARG A 110 -3.58 9.32 -2.35
C ARG A 110 -4.83 8.59 -2.83
N SER A 111 -4.99 7.33 -2.43
CA SER A 111 -6.26 6.62 -2.58
C SER A 111 -7.30 7.14 -1.59
N LEU A 112 -8.55 6.69 -1.74
CA LEU A 112 -9.50 6.68 -0.61
C LEU A 112 -8.97 5.77 0.51
N PHE A 113 -9.53 5.93 1.71
CA PHE A 113 -9.24 5.05 2.84
C PHE A 113 -9.96 3.71 2.73
N SER A 114 -9.41 2.71 3.40
CA SER A 114 -10.03 1.43 3.71
C SER A 114 -11.27 1.58 4.59
N ASN A 115 -11.91 0.44 4.90
CA ASN A 115 -12.78 0.35 6.07
C ASN A 115 -12.04 0.77 7.35
N VAL A 116 -12.80 1.23 8.35
CA VAL A 116 -12.27 1.52 9.68
C VAL A 116 -12.24 0.24 10.51
N ALA A 117 -11.08 -0.10 11.07
CA ALA A 117 -10.93 -1.19 12.03
C ALA A 117 -10.81 -0.62 13.46
N ARG A 118 -11.48 -1.21 14.44
CA ARG A 118 -11.56 -0.69 15.81
C ARG A 118 -11.21 -1.77 16.83
N ILE A 119 -10.49 -1.39 17.89
CA ILE A 119 -10.16 -2.27 19.01
C ILE A 119 -10.15 -1.53 20.34
N SER A 120 -10.68 -2.19 21.38
CA SER A 120 -10.67 -1.70 22.76
C SER A 120 -9.62 -2.45 23.58
N LEU A 121 -8.75 -1.73 24.28
CA LEU A 121 -7.68 -2.31 25.10
C LEU A 121 -8.12 -2.43 26.56
N THR A 122 -9.16 -3.24 26.79
CA THR A 122 -9.61 -3.56 28.16
C THR A 122 -8.63 -4.50 28.86
N MET A 123 -8.49 -4.34 30.17
CA MET A 123 -7.74 -5.27 31.02
C MET A 123 -8.71 -6.16 31.83
N PRO A 124 -8.34 -7.43 32.12
CA PRO A 124 -7.07 -8.09 31.79
C PRO A 124 -6.94 -8.44 30.30
N PHE A 125 -5.71 -8.68 29.85
CA PHE A 125 -5.45 -9.22 28.53
C PHE A 125 -6.05 -10.64 28.44
N PRO A 126 -6.94 -10.93 27.46
CA PRO A 126 -7.53 -12.24 27.30
C PRO A 126 -6.52 -13.32 26.87
#